data_AF-A0A9P7N9Q8-F1
#
_entry.id   AF-A0A9P7N9Q8-F1
#
_cell.length_a   1.000
_cell.length_b   1.000
_cell.length_c   1.000
_cell.angle_alpha   90.00
_cell.angle_beta   90.00
_cell.angle_gamma   90.00
#
_symmetry.space_group_name_H-M   'P 1'
#
loop_
_entity.id
_entity.type
_entity.pdbx_description
1 polymer ?
#
loop_
_entity_poly.entity_id
_entity_poly.type
_entity_poly.pdbx_seq_one_letter_code
_entity_poly.pdbx_strand_id
1 'polypeptide(L)'
;MDLALVRDGWLPLLKQWVLTDKERLPEVITRISGPTTAGIVFGVGATSARLEADRKTQLNLRRIATLVLAAADDAFVAELPAIFDKLVELLGATLISSPSSATRADVYMVIRALVLKNSPIHLAMSWPVVNAELHAAISSVVAPDHSKASDMYLNSGIIQACKLLDLLICVAPDDFQLHEWLFITDTIEAVYRSSTYKPVALVDEISEELGSSSADALLQPNTEALVAASGPHRRPLLGRKGGISDEVSLERKDELIVKVLRPFFAQLSIFAFESTYAMGTVDRNECIEALLKDLFDEKSMIKAL
;
A
#
# COMPACT_ATOMS: atom_id res chain seq x y z
N MET A 1 -12.90 12.89 8.91
CA MET A 1 -11.94 13.34 9.94
C MET A 1 -11.24 14.60 9.42
N ASP A 2 -11.01 15.62 10.25
CA ASP A 2 -10.18 16.77 9.86
C ASP A 2 -8.70 16.38 9.96
N LEU A 3 -8.03 16.25 8.81
CA LEU A 3 -6.63 15.82 8.74
C LEU A 3 -5.68 16.88 9.31
N ALA A 4 -6.04 18.17 9.27
CA ALA A 4 -5.22 19.23 9.85
C ALA A 4 -5.12 19.07 11.37
N LEU A 5 -6.23 18.70 12.03
CA LEU A 5 -6.26 18.42 13.47
C LEU A 5 -5.37 17.23 13.85
N VAL A 6 -5.37 16.18 13.02
CA VAL A 6 -4.52 15.01 13.24
C VAL A 6 -3.05 15.40 13.14
N ARG A 7 -2.68 16.08 12.05
CA ARG A 7 -1.29 16.47 11.77
C ARG A 7 -0.74 17.46 12.81
N ASP A 8 -1.49 18.53 13.08
CA ASP A 8 -1.00 19.66 13.88
C ASP A 8 -1.30 19.48 15.38
N GLY A 9 -2.28 18.63 15.72
CA GLY A 9 -2.69 18.36 17.10
C GLY A 9 -2.28 16.98 17.59
N TRP A 10 -2.77 15.91 16.96
CA TRP A 10 -2.63 14.55 17.49
C TRP A 10 -1.21 14.00 17.37
N LEU A 11 -0.55 14.14 16.21
CA LEU A 11 0.80 13.61 16.02
C LEU A 11 1.82 14.20 17.01
N PRO A 12 1.86 15.52 17.28
CA PRO A 12 2.75 16.09 18.30
C PRO A 12 2.48 15.54 19.71
N LEU A 13 1.22 15.33 20.09
CA LEU A 13 0.86 14.76 21.39
C LEU A 13 1.28 13.29 21.48
N LEU A 14 1.03 12.50 20.44
CA LEU A 14 1.45 11.10 20.37
C LEU A 14 2.98 10.97 20.38
N LYS A 15 3.69 11.90 19.75
CA LYS A 15 5.15 11.98 19.81
C LYS A 15 5.63 12.14 21.25
N GLN A 16 5.08 13.09 22.00
CA GLN A 16 5.42 13.27 23.41
C GLN A 16 5.08 12.05 24.27
N TRP A 17 3.95 11.41 23.98
CA TRP A 17 3.51 10.21 24.69
C TRP A 17 4.48 9.04 24.51
N VAL A 18 4.84 8.73 23.26
CA VAL A 18 5.80 7.66 22.92
C VAL A 18 7.20 7.95 23.46
N LEU A 19 7.63 9.22 23.44
CA LEU A 19 8.93 9.60 23.99
C LEU A 19 9.02 9.36 25.50
N THR A 20 7.90 9.52 26.21
CA THR A 20 7.83 9.34 27.67
C THR A 20 7.61 7.87 28.05
N ASP A 21 6.81 7.16 27.27
CA ASP A 21 6.37 5.80 27.55
C ASP A 21 6.70 4.86 26.38
N LYS A 22 7.89 4.25 26.45
CA LYS A 22 8.44 3.39 25.39
C LYS A 22 7.70 2.07 25.23
N GLU A 23 6.94 1.65 26.25
CA GLU A 23 6.20 0.38 26.22
C GLU A 23 4.92 0.45 25.39
N ARG A 24 4.50 1.65 24.96
CA ARG A 24 3.23 1.84 24.23
C ARG A 24 3.17 1.11 22.91
N LEU A 25 4.23 1.16 22.12
CA LEU A 25 4.24 0.44 20.85
C LEU A 25 4.28 -1.09 21.06
N PRO A 26 5.19 -1.66 21.89
CA PRO A 26 5.15 -3.06 22.27
C PRO A 26 3.78 -3.54 22.77
N GLU A 27 3.13 -2.75 23.63
CA GLU A 27 1.80 -3.06 24.15
C GLU A 27 0.76 -3.20 23.01
N VAL A 28 0.79 -2.34 22.00
CA VAL A 28 -0.13 -2.43 20.85
C VAL A 28 0.21 -3.63 19.96
N ILE A 29 1.49 -3.92 19.74
CA ILE A 29 1.95 -5.07 18.93
C ILE A 29 1.44 -6.39 19.52
N THR A 30 1.52 -6.57 20.84
CA THR A 30 1.06 -7.80 21.52
C THR A 30 -0.45 -8.05 21.42
N ARG A 31 -1.25 -7.02 21.09
CA ARG A 31 -2.70 -7.13 20.89
C ARG A 31 -3.08 -7.68 19.51
N ILE A 32 -2.11 -7.88 18.61
CA ILE A 32 -2.32 -8.50 17.30
C ILE A 32 -2.24 -10.03 17.44
N SER A 33 -3.36 -10.67 17.16
CA SER A 33 -3.48 -12.12 17.07
C SER A 33 -3.20 -12.60 15.65
N GLY A 34 -2.50 -13.72 15.51
CA GLY A 34 -2.30 -14.38 14.21
C GLY A 34 -3.58 -14.97 13.63
N PRO A 35 -3.63 -15.18 12.31
CA PRO A 35 -4.78 -15.77 11.64
C PRO A 35 -4.95 -17.23 12.05
N THR A 36 -6.14 -17.57 12.54
CA THR A 36 -6.51 -18.95 12.88
C THR A 36 -7.85 -19.33 12.27
N THR A 37 -7.98 -20.59 11.87
CA THR A 37 -9.27 -21.20 11.48
C THR A 37 -9.91 -21.94 12.65
N ALA A 38 -9.18 -22.16 13.76
CA ALA A 38 -9.67 -22.87 14.93
C ALA A 38 -10.76 -22.05 15.66
N GLY A 39 -11.86 -22.70 16.01
CA GLY A 39 -12.95 -22.11 16.82
C GLY A 39 -14.05 -21.37 16.04
N ILE A 40 -13.93 -21.22 14.71
CA ILE A 40 -14.89 -20.45 13.88
C ILE A 40 -15.71 -21.35 12.94
N VAL A 41 -15.33 -22.60 12.77
CA VAL A 41 -15.88 -23.45 11.70
C VAL A 41 -17.31 -23.96 11.96
N PHE A 42 -17.85 -23.88 13.20
CA PHE A 42 -19.11 -24.58 13.53
C PHE A 42 -20.08 -23.87 14.51
N GLY A 43 -20.13 -22.53 14.58
CA GLY A 43 -21.00 -21.81 15.53
C GLY A 43 -21.89 -20.73 14.91
N VAL A 44 -23.12 -20.58 15.42
CA VAL A 44 -23.91 -19.34 15.26
C VAL A 44 -23.08 -18.18 15.83
N GLY A 45 -22.74 -17.20 14.99
CA GLY A 45 -21.85 -16.09 15.37
C GLY A 45 -20.41 -16.19 14.85
N ALA A 46 -20.03 -17.26 14.15
CA ALA A 46 -18.71 -17.40 13.50
C ALA A 46 -18.33 -16.18 12.63
N THR A 47 -19.24 -15.75 11.76
CA THR A 47 -19.04 -14.57 10.89
C THR A 47 -18.87 -13.29 11.70
N SER A 48 -19.68 -13.10 12.75
CA SER A 48 -19.60 -11.93 13.63
C SER A 48 -18.27 -11.88 14.40
N ALA A 49 -17.82 -13.03 14.94
CA ALA A 49 -16.54 -13.14 15.62
C ALA A 49 -15.35 -12.84 14.70
N ARG A 50 -15.42 -13.29 13.43
CA ARG A 50 -14.39 -12.97 12.42
C ARG A 50 -14.37 -11.47 12.10
N LEU A 51 -15.52 -10.85 11.84
CA LEU A 51 -15.59 -9.41 11.54
C LEU A 51 -15.08 -8.56 12.71
N GLU A 52 -15.38 -8.95 13.95
CA GLU A 52 -14.88 -8.26 15.13
C GLU A 52 -13.36 -8.44 15.30
N ALA A 53 -12.83 -9.63 15.05
CA ALA A 53 -11.39 -9.88 15.06
C ALA A 53 -10.66 -9.07 13.96
N ASP A 54 -11.24 -9.00 12.76
CA ASP A 54 -10.71 -8.19 11.67
C ASP A 54 -10.67 -6.72 12.08
N ARG A 55 -11.81 -6.18 12.54
CA ARG A 55 -11.93 -4.78 12.99
C ARG A 55 -10.93 -4.45 14.09
N LYS A 56 -10.77 -5.32 15.09
CA LYS A 56 -9.79 -5.14 16.18
C LYS A 56 -8.36 -5.12 15.64
N THR A 57 -8.05 -5.99 14.69
CA THR A 57 -6.73 -6.07 14.05
C THR A 57 -6.46 -4.81 13.23
N GLN A 58 -7.42 -4.36 12.41
CA GLN A 58 -7.31 -3.10 11.65
C GLN A 58 -7.03 -1.91 12.57
N LEU A 59 -7.78 -1.77 13.67
CA LEU A 59 -7.57 -0.69 14.64
C LEU A 59 -6.17 -0.71 15.25
N ASN A 60 -5.65 -1.89 15.58
CA ASN A 60 -4.30 -2.01 16.16
C ASN A 60 -3.22 -1.72 15.11
N LEU A 61 -3.37 -2.18 13.86
CA LEU A 61 -2.45 -1.86 12.77
C LEU A 61 -2.43 -0.35 12.47
N ARG A 62 -3.59 0.30 12.41
CA ARG A 62 -3.69 1.76 12.22
C ARG A 62 -3.08 2.53 13.37
N ARG A 63 -3.23 2.06 14.62
CA ARG A 63 -2.54 2.63 15.78
C ARG A 63 -1.02 2.50 15.66
N ILE A 64 -0.51 1.33 15.27
CA ILE A 64 0.93 1.12 15.03
C ILE A 64 1.43 2.11 13.98
N ALA A 65 0.78 2.18 12.81
CA ALA A 65 1.16 3.10 11.74
C ALA A 65 1.15 4.57 12.21
N THR A 66 0.11 4.98 12.96
CA THR A 66 -0.01 6.36 13.47
C THR A 66 1.09 6.67 14.50
N LEU A 67 1.42 5.73 15.39
CA LEU A 67 2.51 5.90 16.37
C LEU A 67 3.87 6.01 15.67
N VAL A 68 4.12 5.17 14.66
CA VAL A 68 5.33 5.23 13.82
C VAL A 68 5.45 6.59 13.13
N LEU A 69 4.36 7.09 12.52
CA LEU A 69 4.34 8.42 11.88
C LEU A 69 4.58 9.57 12.86
N ALA A 70 4.03 9.49 14.07
CA ALA A 70 4.20 10.50 15.10
C ALA A 70 5.62 10.56 15.68
N ALA A 71 6.31 9.42 15.76
CA ALA A 71 7.61 9.30 16.42
C ALA A 71 8.73 10.04 15.67
N ALA A 72 9.91 10.14 16.30
CA ALA A 72 11.12 10.55 15.59
C ALA A 72 11.53 9.50 14.56
N ASP A 73 12.37 9.88 13.61
CA ASP A 73 12.93 8.94 12.63
C ASP A 73 13.75 7.88 13.37
N ASP A 74 13.63 6.63 12.94
CA ASP A 74 14.31 5.46 13.54
C ASP A 74 14.00 5.23 15.03
N ALA A 75 12.95 5.85 15.58
CA ALA A 75 12.62 5.74 17.01
C ALA A 75 12.27 4.32 17.47
N PHE A 76 11.81 3.46 16.55
CA PHE A 76 11.30 2.12 16.84
C PHE A 76 12.12 0.99 16.22
N VAL A 77 13.42 1.24 15.95
CA VAL A 77 14.30 0.24 15.33
C VAL A 77 14.40 -1.04 16.16
N ALA A 78 14.33 -0.94 17.50
CA ALA A 78 14.38 -2.11 18.38
C ALA A 78 13.11 -2.99 18.27
N GLU A 79 11.97 -2.38 17.98
CA GLU A 79 10.67 -3.04 17.85
C GLU A 79 10.39 -3.54 16.42
N LEU A 80 11.17 -3.11 15.42
CA LEU A 80 11.00 -3.51 14.02
C LEU A 80 10.88 -5.02 13.81
N PRO A 81 11.72 -5.89 14.41
CA PRO A 81 11.58 -7.34 14.26
C PRO A 81 10.20 -7.84 14.72
N ALA A 82 9.73 -7.38 15.88
CA ALA A 82 8.44 -7.77 16.43
C ALA A 82 7.26 -7.26 15.58
N ILE A 83 7.39 -6.06 14.99
CA ILE A 83 6.42 -5.55 14.03
C ILE A 83 6.39 -6.45 12.79
N PHE A 84 7.56 -6.72 12.18
CA PHE A 84 7.63 -7.53 10.96
C PHE A 84 7.14 -8.96 11.18
N ASP A 85 7.46 -9.60 12.29
CA ASP A 85 6.95 -10.93 12.63
C ASP A 85 5.41 -10.95 12.61
N LYS A 86 4.77 -9.91 13.17
CA LYS A 86 3.31 -9.77 13.16
C LYS A 86 2.74 -9.48 11.79
N LEU A 87 3.40 -8.65 10.98
CA LEU A 87 2.97 -8.38 9.61
C LEU A 87 3.05 -9.65 8.76
N VAL A 88 4.17 -10.39 8.83
CA VAL A 88 4.37 -11.66 8.13
C VAL A 88 3.32 -12.69 8.53
N GLU A 89 3.03 -12.82 9.82
CA GLU A 89 1.97 -13.71 10.34
C GLU A 89 0.60 -13.35 9.74
N LEU A 90 0.26 -12.06 9.63
CA LEU A 90 -1.00 -11.59 9.05
C LEU A 90 -1.08 -11.73 7.52
N LEU A 91 0.04 -11.68 6.79
CA LEU A 91 0.06 -11.95 5.35
C LEU A 91 -0.40 -13.39 5.04
N GLY A 92 -0.23 -14.31 5.99
CA GLY A 92 -0.78 -15.68 5.91
C GLY A 92 -2.31 -15.78 6.03
N ALA A 93 -3.02 -14.70 6.36
CA ALA A 93 -4.47 -14.71 6.52
C ALA A 93 -5.21 -15.02 5.19
N THR A 94 -6.34 -15.72 5.29
CA THR A 94 -7.21 -16.10 4.16
C THR A 94 -8.63 -15.60 4.41
N LEU A 95 -9.55 -15.76 3.46
CA LEU A 95 -10.96 -15.37 3.66
C LEU A 95 -11.63 -16.07 4.84
N ILE A 96 -11.21 -17.28 5.19
CA ILE A 96 -11.85 -18.10 6.24
C ILE A 96 -11.10 -18.06 7.57
N SER A 97 -9.94 -17.41 7.64
CA SER A 97 -9.23 -17.23 8.92
C SER A 97 -9.79 -16.05 9.71
N SER A 98 -9.39 -15.97 10.97
CA SER A 98 -9.66 -14.84 11.87
C SER A 98 -8.37 -14.45 12.60
N PRO A 99 -7.83 -13.24 12.37
CA PRO A 99 -8.24 -12.30 11.34
C PRO A 99 -8.17 -12.85 9.91
N SER A 100 -8.95 -12.28 9.00
CA SER A 100 -9.07 -12.61 7.59
C SER A 100 -8.14 -11.76 6.71
N SER A 101 -8.05 -12.11 5.42
CA SER A 101 -7.26 -11.38 4.43
C SER A 101 -7.70 -9.91 4.25
N ALA A 102 -8.84 -9.50 4.79
CA ALA A 102 -9.28 -8.10 4.77
C ALA A 102 -8.33 -7.15 5.54
N THR A 103 -7.54 -7.68 6.48
CA THR A 103 -6.55 -6.91 7.25
C THR A 103 -5.29 -6.54 6.45
N ARG A 104 -5.09 -7.11 5.25
CA ARG A 104 -3.89 -6.84 4.42
C ARG A 104 -3.77 -5.39 3.97
N ALA A 105 -4.90 -4.74 3.71
CA ALA A 105 -4.95 -3.32 3.40
C ALA A 105 -4.20 -2.52 4.47
N ASP A 106 -4.48 -2.79 5.75
CA ASP A 106 -3.85 -2.12 6.89
C ASP A 106 -2.40 -2.56 7.11
N VAL A 107 -2.03 -3.81 6.77
CA VAL A 107 -0.63 -4.26 6.75
C VAL A 107 0.20 -3.39 5.80
N TYR A 108 -0.28 -3.13 4.59
CA TYR A 108 0.41 -2.24 3.64
C TYR A 108 0.51 -0.80 4.16
N MET A 109 -0.49 -0.31 4.90
CA MET A 109 -0.41 1.01 5.55
C MET A 109 0.71 1.07 6.60
N VAL A 110 0.88 0.01 7.40
CA VAL A 110 2.00 -0.08 8.35
C VAL A 110 3.33 -0.08 7.61
N ILE A 111 3.47 -0.88 6.54
CA ILE A 111 4.71 -0.90 5.73
C ILE A 111 5.00 0.49 5.16
N ARG A 112 4.00 1.20 4.64
CA ARG A 112 4.15 2.59 4.17
C ARG A 112 4.64 3.53 5.28
N ALA A 113 4.10 3.41 6.50
CA ALA A 113 4.56 4.19 7.65
C ALA A 113 6.03 3.88 7.99
N LEU A 114 6.42 2.60 7.95
CA LEU A 114 7.79 2.17 8.22
C LEU A 114 8.77 2.72 7.18
N VAL A 115 8.44 2.62 5.89
CA VAL A 115 9.23 3.19 4.78
C VAL A 115 9.40 4.70 4.95
N LEU A 116 8.34 5.39 5.37
CA LEU A 116 8.40 6.84 5.54
C LEU A 116 9.21 7.28 6.75
N LYS A 117 9.41 6.44 7.77
CA LYS A 117 9.93 6.85 9.10
C LYS A 117 11.22 6.17 9.52
N ASN A 118 11.68 5.16 8.78
CA ASN A 118 12.92 4.47 9.07
C ASN A 118 13.92 4.63 7.92
N SER A 119 15.20 4.70 8.28
CA SER A 119 16.30 4.67 7.35
C SER A 119 16.32 3.33 6.58
N PRO A 120 16.63 3.33 5.26
CA PRO A 120 16.55 2.13 4.42
C PRO A 120 17.28 0.90 4.98
N ILE A 121 18.43 1.12 5.62
CA ILE A 121 19.26 0.06 6.23
C ILE A 121 18.49 -0.81 7.24
N HIS A 122 17.50 -0.26 7.94
CA HIS A 122 16.71 -1.00 8.91
C HIS A 122 15.63 -1.88 8.26
N LEU A 123 15.32 -1.66 6.98
CA LEU A 123 14.29 -2.36 6.22
C LEU A 123 14.86 -3.47 5.32
N ALA A 124 16.19 -3.57 5.19
CA ALA A 124 16.87 -4.49 4.27
C ALA A 124 16.35 -5.93 4.32
N MET A 125 16.12 -6.48 5.52
CA MET A 125 15.67 -7.87 5.70
C MET A 125 14.20 -8.10 5.35
N SER A 126 13.40 -7.04 5.22
CA SER A 126 11.98 -7.12 4.90
C SER A 126 11.69 -7.25 3.41
N TRP A 127 12.62 -6.80 2.54
CA TRP A 127 12.37 -6.70 1.11
C TRP A 127 11.97 -8.00 0.41
N PRO A 128 12.55 -9.18 0.72
CA PRO A 128 12.09 -10.42 0.10
C PRO A 128 10.60 -10.70 0.32
N VAL A 129 10.09 -10.44 1.54
CA VAL A 129 8.67 -10.62 1.86
C VAL A 129 7.83 -9.53 1.19
N VAL A 130 8.24 -8.27 1.29
CA VAL A 130 7.51 -7.14 0.69
C VAL A 130 7.40 -7.30 -0.83
N ASN A 131 8.49 -7.69 -1.49
CA ASN A 131 8.52 -7.88 -2.94
C ASN A 131 7.63 -9.06 -3.37
N ALA A 132 7.72 -10.20 -2.68
CA ALA A 132 6.89 -11.36 -2.98
C ALA A 132 5.39 -11.05 -2.80
N GLU A 133 5.05 -10.35 -1.72
CA GLU A 133 3.68 -9.96 -1.41
C GLU A 133 3.14 -8.93 -2.42
N LEU A 134 3.90 -7.88 -2.74
CA LEU A 134 3.52 -6.88 -3.75
C LEU A 134 3.31 -7.53 -5.12
N HIS A 135 4.22 -8.41 -5.52
CA HIS A 135 4.10 -9.12 -6.79
C HIS A 135 2.81 -9.95 -6.82
N ALA A 136 2.53 -10.73 -5.77
CA ALA A 136 1.32 -11.54 -5.70
C ALA A 136 0.03 -10.70 -5.68
N ALA A 137 0.03 -9.58 -4.95
CA ALA A 137 -1.12 -8.67 -4.87
C ALA A 137 -1.41 -7.93 -6.19
N ILE A 138 -0.37 -7.56 -6.94
CA ILE A 138 -0.54 -6.89 -8.24
C ILE A 138 -0.93 -7.90 -9.31
N SER A 139 -0.32 -9.09 -9.33
CA SER A 139 -0.71 -10.18 -10.23
C SER A 139 -2.16 -10.64 -10.01
N SER A 140 -2.73 -10.48 -8.81
CA SER A 140 -4.12 -10.85 -8.54
C SER A 140 -5.16 -9.95 -9.23
N VAL A 141 -4.76 -8.80 -9.76
CA VAL A 141 -5.67 -7.85 -10.45
C VAL A 141 -6.36 -8.54 -11.63
N VAL A 142 -5.58 -9.26 -12.45
CA VAL A 142 -6.02 -9.98 -13.65
C VAL A 142 -6.41 -11.43 -13.36
N ALA A 143 -6.27 -11.88 -12.11
CA ALA A 143 -6.64 -13.24 -11.75
C ALA A 143 -8.14 -13.50 -12.00
N PRO A 144 -8.50 -14.70 -12.50
CA PRO A 144 -9.88 -15.08 -12.71
C PRO A 144 -10.71 -14.96 -11.43
N ASP A 145 -11.99 -14.62 -11.59
CA ASP A 145 -12.93 -14.56 -10.47
C ASP A 145 -13.03 -15.93 -9.77
N HIS A 146 -13.16 -15.90 -8.44
CA HIS A 146 -13.19 -17.08 -7.57
C HIS A 146 -11.93 -17.97 -7.63
N SER A 147 -10.82 -17.43 -8.12
CA SER A 147 -9.51 -18.07 -7.97
C SER A 147 -8.99 -17.89 -6.54
N LYS A 148 -8.04 -18.73 -6.15
CA LYS A 148 -7.36 -18.57 -4.86
C LYS A 148 -6.76 -17.17 -4.70
N ALA A 149 -6.21 -16.59 -5.78
CA ALA A 149 -5.63 -15.26 -5.74
C ALA A 149 -6.69 -14.16 -5.57
N SER A 150 -7.81 -14.22 -6.31
CA SER A 150 -8.90 -13.24 -6.16
C SER A 150 -9.54 -13.28 -4.76
N ASP A 151 -9.60 -14.47 -4.16
CA ASP A 151 -10.11 -14.64 -2.80
C ASP A 151 -9.12 -14.10 -1.77
N MET A 152 -7.83 -14.29 -2.00
CA MET A 152 -6.77 -13.88 -1.08
C MET A 152 -6.58 -12.35 -1.05
N TYR A 153 -6.71 -11.68 -2.20
CA TYR A 153 -6.48 -10.24 -2.37
C TYR A 153 -7.77 -9.49 -2.69
N LEU A 154 -8.35 -8.89 -1.66
CA LEU A 154 -9.54 -8.04 -1.78
C LEU A 154 -9.20 -6.71 -2.46
N ASN A 155 -10.22 -6.05 -3.03
CA ASN A 155 -10.09 -4.75 -3.69
C ASN A 155 -9.38 -3.70 -2.81
N SER A 156 -9.67 -3.68 -1.50
CA SER A 156 -9.01 -2.80 -0.53
C SER A 156 -7.53 -3.13 -0.34
N GLY A 157 -7.16 -4.41 -0.37
CA GLY A 157 -5.76 -4.84 -0.35
C GLY A 157 -5.03 -4.43 -1.62
N ILE A 158 -5.63 -4.68 -2.79
CA ILE A 158 -5.05 -4.35 -4.10
C ILE A 158 -4.72 -2.86 -4.21
N ILE A 159 -5.67 -1.97 -3.88
CA ILE A 159 -5.41 -0.52 -3.97
C ILE A 159 -4.32 -0.08 -2.98
N GLN A 160 -4.27 -0.67 -1.79
CA GLN A 160 -3.24 -0.37 -0.79
C GLN A 160 -1.87 -0.92 -1.17
N ALA A 161 -1.80 -2.06 -1.86
CA ALA A 161 -0.59 -2.59 -2.46
C ALA A 161 -0.07 -1.68 -3.58
N CYS A 162 -0.96 -1.19 -4.46
CA CYS A 162 -0.60 -0.23 -5.51
C CYS A 162 -0.06 1.07 -4.91
N LYS A 163 -0.69 1.60 -3.85
CA LYS A 163 -0.20 2.77 -3.11
C LYS A 163 1.14 2.53 -2.41
N LEU A 164 1.39 1.31 -1.94
CA LEU A 164 2.70 0.95 -1.37
C LEU A 164 3.77 0.91 -2.47
N LEU A 165 3.50 0.28 -3.61
CA LEU A 165 4.42 0.27 -4.74
C LEU A 165 4.74 1.70 -5.23
N ASP A 166 3.71 2.51 -5.42
CA ASP A 166 3.85 3.92 -5.85
C ASP A 166 4.68 4.74 -4.85
N LEU A 167 4.49 4.52 -3.54
CA LEU A 167 5.33 5.13 -2.51
C LEU A 167 6.79 4.65 -2.60
N LEU A 168 7.03 3.35 -2.78
CA LEU A 168 8.38 2.78 -2.85
C LEU A 168 9.16 3.34 -4.05
N ILE A 169 8.52 3.45 -5.22
CA ILE A 169 9.08 4.08 -6.41
C ILE A 169 9.36 5.58 -6.17
N CYS A 170 8.42 6.27 -5.52
CA CYS A 170 8.57 7.70 -5.24
C CYS A 170 9.72 7.98 -4.25
N VAL A 171 9.81 7.22 -3.16
CA VAL A 171 10.83 7.38 -2.12
C VAL A 171 12.19 6.87 -2.60
N ALA A 172 12.19 5.80 -3.41
CA ALA A 172 13.34 5.09 -3.94
C ALA A 172 14.40 4.73 -2.87
N PRO A 173 14.07 3.90 -1.85
CA PRO A 173 15.08 3.40 -0.91
C PRO A 173 16.15 2.58 -1.64
N ASP A 174 17.44 2.81 -1.36
CA ASP A 174 18.57 2.18 -2.07
C ASP A 174 18.44 0.65 -2.22
N ASP A 175 18.06 -0.06 -1.16
CA ASP A 175 17.89 -1.52 -1.18
C ASP A 175 16.70 -1.99 -2.04
N PHE A 176 15.66 -1.16 -2.18
CA PHE A 176 14.51 -1.46 -3.02
C PHE A 176 14.85 -1.26 -4.51
N GLN A 177 15.68 -0.27 -4.85
CA GLN A 177 16.08 0.02 -6.23
C GLN A 177 16.72 -1.20 -6.93
N LEU A 178 17.41 -2.07 -6.18
CA LEU A 178 17.97 -3.32 -6.70
C LEU A 178 16.92 -4.29 -7.27
N HIS A 179 15.66 -4.13 -6.86
CA HIS A 179 14.52 -4.99 -7.19
C HIS A 179 13.43 -4.24 -7.97
N GLU A 180 13.58 -2.92 -8.17
CA GLU A 180 12.58 -2.04 -8.76
C GLU A 180 12.17 -2.49 -10.18
N TRP A 181 13.13 -3.02 -10.94
CA TRP A 181 12.93 -3.57 -12.29
C TRP A 181 11.90 -4.70 -12.36
N LEU A 182 11.63 -5.41 -11.25
CA LEU A 182 10.58 -6.42 -11.18
C LEU A 182 9.18 -5.81 -11.35
N PHE A 183 9.02 -4.54 -10.97
CA PHE A 183 7.74 -3.88 -10.93
C PHE A 183 7.56 -2.91 -12.09
N ILE A 184 8.57 -2.08 -12.39
CA ILE A 184 8.47 -1.04 -13.42
C ILE A 184 9.63 -1.10 -14.42
N THR A 185 9.40 -0.54 -15.60
CA THR A 185 10.46 -0.26 -16.57
C THR A 185 11.05 1.11 -16.24
N ASP A 186 12.29 1.12 -15.74
CA ASP A 186 13.04 2.32 -15.34
C ASP A 186 13.92 2.89 -16.47
N THR A 187 13.83 2.32 -17.67
CA THR A 187 14.61 2.72 -18.84
C THR A 187 13.80 3.58 -19.81
N ILE A 188 14.48 4.12 -20.84
CA ILE A 188 13.85 4.93 -21.89
C ILE A 188 12.75 4.17 -22.66
N GLU A 189 12.74 2.84 -22.61
CA GLU A 189 11.70 2.00 -23.23
C GLU A 189 10.32 2.22 -22.61
N ALA A 190 10.24 2.73 -21.37
CA ALA A 190 8.98 3.12 -20.74
C ALA A 190 8.25 4.19 -21.58
N VAL A 191 8.99 5.16 -22.11
CA VAL A 191 8.47 6.29 -22.89
C VAL A 191 8.45 5.96 -24.39
N TYR A 192 9.53 5.35 -24.88
CA TYR A 192 9.72 5.06 -26.30
C TYR A 192 9.78 3.54 -26.53
N ARG A 193 8.62 2.90 -26.56
CA ARG A 193 8.51 1.46 -26.82
C ARG A 193 8.92 1.13 -28.25
N SER A 194 9.85 0.20 -28.40
CA SER A 194 10.23 -0.35 -29.71
C SER A 194 9.15 -1.29 -30.25
N SER A 195 9.15 -1.56 -31.56
CA SER A 195 8.19 -2.51 -32.17
C SER A 195 8.37 -3.96 -31.71
N THR A 196 9.51 -4.28 -31.09
CA THR A 196 9.83 -5.60 -30.53
C THR A 196 9.77 -5.64 -29.00
N TYR A 197 9.31 -4.55 -28.37
CA TYR A 197 9.22 -4.47 -26.92
C TYR A 197 8.32 -5.58 -26.37
N LYS A 198 8.76 -6.20 -25.28
CA LYS A 198 7.95 -7.12 -24.49
C LYS A 198 8.05 -6.67 -23.04
N PRO A 199 6.91 -6.48 -22.35
CA PRO A 199 6.97 -6.11 -20.95
C PRO A 199 7.63 -7.24 -20.16
N VAL A 200 8.56 -6.85 -19.30
CA VAL A 200 9.17 -7.73 -18.28
C VAL A 200 8.76 -7.27 -16.88
N ALA A 201 8.57 -5.96 -16.73
CA ALA A 201 8.10 -5.38 -15.48
C ALA A 201 6.62 -5.69 -15.27
N LEU A 202 6.27 -6.12 -14.06
CA LEU A 202 4.92 -6.58 -13.72
C LEU A 202 3.84 -5.56 -14.06
N VAL A 203 4.10 -4.27 -13.84
CA VAL A 203 3.13 -3.20 -14.11
C VAL A 203 2.80 -3.08 -15.59
N ASP A 204 3.81 -3.22 -16.46
CA ASP A 204 3.60 -3.14 -17.90
C ASP A 204 2.88 -4.40 -18.42
N GLU A 205 3.18 -5.58 -17.88
CA GLU A 205 2.47 -6.84 -18.20
C GLU A 205 0.98 -6.73 -17.85
N ILE A 206 0.67 -6.27 -16.64
CA ILE A 206 -0.72 -6.08 -16.17
C ILE A 206 -1.40 -4.99 -17.00
N SER A 207 -0.70 -3.91 -17.37
CA SER A 207 -1.25 -2.88 -18.24
C SER A 207 -1.64 -3.42 -19.62
N GLU A 208 -0.83 -4.29 -20.21
CA GLU A 208 -1.14 -4.92 -21.52
C GLU A 208 -2.32 -5.88 -21.42
N GLU A 209 -2.38 -6.70 -20.37
CA GLU A 209 -3.48 -7.64 -20.16
C GLU A 209 -4.82 -6.90 -19.91
N LEU A 210 -4.79 -5.87 -19.07
CA LEU A 210 -5.94 -5.00 -18.87
C LEU A 210 -6.31 -4.26 -20.16
N GLY A 211 -5.35 -3.77 -20.94
CA GLY A 211 -5.59 -3.05 -22.20
C GLY A 211 -6.18 -3.93 -23.30
N SER A 212 -5.70 -5.16 -23.43
CA SER A 212 -6.20 -6.13 -24.43
C SER A 212 -7.68 -6.50 -24.25
N SER A 213 -8.19 -6.38 -23.01
CA SER A 213 -9.59 -6.64 -22.66
C SER A 213 -10.55 -5.51 -23.04
N SER A 214 -10.06 -4.40 -23.60
CA SER A 214 -10.90 -3.27 -24.04
C SER A 214 -10.40 -2.69 -25.35
N ALA A 215 -11.08 -3.01 -26.44
CA ALA A 215 -10.74 -2.59 -27.80
C ALA A 215 -10.85 -1.06 -28.07
N ASP A 216 -11.19 -0.25 -27.06
CA ASP A 216 -11.31 1.21 -27.17
C ASP A 216 -10.75 1.90 -25.92
N ALA A 217 -9.44 2.19 -25.93
CA ALA A 217 -8.86 3.26 -25.13
C ALA A 217 -7.53 3.67 -25.79
N LEU A 218 -7.61 4.62 -26.72
CA LEU A 218 -6.43 5.40 -27.09
C LEU A 218 -5.84 5.97 -25.81
N LEU A 219 -4.62 5.54 -25.49
CA LEU A 219 -3.79 6.04 -24.40
C LEU A 219 -3.60 7.55 -24.59
N GLN A 220 -4.50 8.36 -24.06
CA GLN A 220 -4.19 9.77 -23.85
C GLN A 220 -3.20 9.79 -22.69
N PRO A 221 -1.96 10.27 -22.91
CA PRO A 221 -1.09 10.56 -21.77
C PRO A 221 -1.84 11.56 -20.89
N ASN A 222 -2.04 11.25 -19.61
CA ASN A 222 -2.58 12.25 -18.69
C ASN A 222 -1.56 13.39 -18.63
N THR A 223 -1.85 14.49 -19.34
CA THR A 223 -1.00 15.69 -19.37
C THR A 223 -0.68 16.18 -17.94
N GLU A 224 -1.60 15.97 -16.99
CA GLU A 224 -1.42 16.31 -15.58
C GLU A 224 -0.36 15.45 -14.86
N ALA A 225 -0.24 14.15 -15.20
CA ALA A 225 0.77 13.27 -14.63
C ALA A 225 2.18 13.66 -15.11
N LEU A 226 2.31 14.00 -16.40
CA LEU A 226 3.56 14.49 -17.01
C LEU A 226 4.02 15.82 -16.39
N VAL A 227 3.09 16.76 -16.23
CA VAL A 227 3.38 18.08 -15.63
C VAL A 227 3.85 17.92 -14.19
N ALA A 228 3.23 17.02 -13.44
CA ALA A 228 3.59 16.77 -12.06
C ALA A 228 4.88 15.93 -11.90
N ALA A 229 5.26 15.13 -12.89
CA ALA A 229 6.58 14.47 -12.92
C ALA A 229 7.73 15.48 -13.09
N SER A 230 7.46 16.62 -13.75
CA SER A 230 8.45 17.69 -14.00
C SER A 230 8.58 18.71 -12.86
N GLY A 231 7.93 18.48 -11.71
CA GLY A 231 7.96 19.40 -10.57
C GLY A 231 9.26 19.33 -9.74
N PRO A 232 9.53 20.33 -8.88
CA PRO A 232 10.69 20.31 -7.99
C PRO A 232 10.59 19.24 -6.89
N HIS A 233 9.40 18.68 -6.67
CA HIS A 233 9.17 17.65 -5.68
C HIS A 233 8.58 16.38 -6.30
N ARG A 234 9.16 15.22 -5.96
CA ARG A 234 8.63 13.90 -6.32
C ARG A 234 7.53 13.50 -5.36
N ARG A 235 6.43 13.01 -5.91
CA ARG A 235 5.20 12.64 -5.20
C ARG A 235 4.60 11.38 -5.83
N PRO A 236 3.92 10.51 -5.05
CA PRO A 236 3.19 9.38 -5.60
C PRO A 236 2.16 9.80 -6.66
N LEU A 237 1.87 8.91 -7.60
CA LEU A 237 0.90 9.10 -8.69
C LEU A 237 -0.55 8.96 -8.22
N LEU A 238 -0.82 8.07 -7.27
CA LEU A 238 -2.14 7.77 -6.72
C LEU A 238 -2.52 8.72 -5.58
N GLY A 239 -3.79 9.14 -5.55
CA GLY A 239 -4.42 9.77 -4.38
C GLY A 239 -4.05 11.25 -4.13
N ARG A 240 -3.24 11.86 -5.00
CA ARG A 240 -2.92 13.29 -4.94
C ARG A 240 -3.87 14.16 -5.77
N LYS A 241 -3.91 15.45 -5.46
CA LYS A 241 -4.57 16.46 -6.31
C LYS A 241 -3.79 16.59 -7.63
N GLY A 242 -4.44 16.33 -8.76
CA GLY A 242 -3.81 16.29 -10.10
C GLY A 242 -3.06 14.99 -10.40
N GLY A 243 -3.29 13.93 -9.62
CA GLY A 243 -2.90 12.56 -9.93
C GLY A 243 -4.11 11.70 -10.24
N ILE A 244 -3.93 10.38 -10.24
CA ILE A 244 -5.05 9.45 -10.42
C ILE A 244 -5.84 9.40 -9.12
N SER A 245 -7.13 9.78 -9.21
CA SER A 245 -8.03 9.74 -8.05
C SER A 245 -8.24 8.31 -7.58
N ASP A 246 -8.13 8.12 -6.27
CA ASP A 246 -8.35 6.85 -5.56
C ASP A 246 -9.75 6.80 -4.92
N GLU A 247 -10.58 7.83 -5.12
CA GLU A 247 -11.92 7.94 -4.55
C GLU A 247 -12.95 7.15 -5.37
N VAL A 248 -12.84 5.81 -5.30
CA VAL A 248 -13.72 4.88 -6.03
C VAL A 248 -14.37 3.90 -5.06
N SER A 249 -15.60 3.49 -5.38
CA SER A 249 -16.27 2.43 -4.62
C SER A 249 -15.51 1.11 -4.77
N LEU A 250 -15.07 0.55 -3.64
CA LEU A 250 -14.38 -0.75 -3.61
C LEU A 250 -15.32 -1.94 -3.73
N GLU A 251 -16.63 -1.70 -3.84
CA GLU A 251 -17.65 -2.75 -3.99
C GLU A 251 -17.61 -3.42 -5.36
N ARG A 252 -17.18 -2.70 -6.41
CA ARG A 252 -17.13 -3.19 -7.78
C ARG A 252 -15.71 -3.21 -8.30
N LYS A 253 -15.16 -4.41 -8.52
CA LYS A 253 -13.80 -4.61 -9.05
C LYS A 253 -13.64 -3.93 -10.42
N ASP A 254 -14.65 -4.01 -11.30
CA ASP A 254 -14.60 -3.39 -12.63
C ASP A 254 -14.44 -1.86 -12.57
N GLU A 255 -15.12 -1.21 -11.61
CA GLU A 255 -15.04 0.24 -11.45
C GLU A 255 -13.65 0.66 -10.97
N LEU A 256 -13.10 -0.08 -10.01
CA LEU A 256 -11.72 0.10 -9.55
C LEU A 256 -10.71 -0.09 -10.68
N ILE A 257 -10.89 -1.13 -11.51
CA ILE A 257 -10.01 -1.41 -12.64
C ILE A 257 -10.03 -0.25 -13.65
N VAL A 258 -11.22 0.16 -14.09
CA VAL A 258 -11.36 1.17 -15.15
C VAL A 258 -10.89 2.54 -14.68
N LYS A 259 -11.26 2.96 -13.47
CA LYS A 259 -11.00 4.32 -12.99
C LYS A 259 -9.62 4.52 -12.37
N VAL A 260 -9.03 3.47 -11.79
CA VAL A 260 -7.80 3.61 -11.00
C VAL A 260 -6.68 2.71 -11.53
N LEU A 261 -6.89 1.39 -11.57
CA LEU A 261 -5.79 0.45 -11.81
C LEU A 261 -5.28 0.50 -13.25
N ARG A 262 -6.17 0.55 -14.25
CA ARG A 262 -5.76 0.68 -15.65
C ARG A 262 -4.96 1.95 -15.90
N PRO A 263 -5.43 3.17 -15.56
CA PRO A 263 -4.62 4.37 -15.77
C PRO A 263 -3.33 4.37 -14.94
N PHE A 264 -3.35 3.77 -13.74
CA PHE A 264 -2.15 3.65 -12.89
C PHE A 264 -1.09 2.79 -13.55
N PHE A 265 -1.42 1.55 -13.92
CA PHE A 265 -0.45 0.64 -14.53
C PHE A 265 0.02 1.12 -15.90
N ALA A 266 -0.83 1.81 -16.67
CA ALA A 266 -0.44 2.37 -17.96
C ALA A 266 0.55 3.54 -17.85
N GLN A 267 0.59 4.25 -16.71
CA GLN A 267 1.37 5.49 -16.56
C GLN A 267 2.54 5.36 -15.58
N LEU A 268 2.55 4.38 -14.68
CA LEU A 268 3.53 4.32 -13.60
C LEU A 268 4.98 4.25 -14.09
N SER A 269 5.30 3.39 -15.05
CA SER A 269 6.66 3.27 -15.60
C SER A 269 7.12 4.59 -16.25
N ILE A 270 6.25 5.23 -17.02
CA ILE A 270 6.53 6.54 -17.65
C ILE A 270 6.75 7.61 -16.58
N PHE A 271 5.83 7.68 -15.61
CA PHE A 271 5.88 8.66 -14.53
C PHE A 271 7.13 8.51 -13.67
N ALA A 272 7.53 7.27 -13.36
CA ALA A 272 8.72 6.95 -12.59
C ALA A 272 10.00 7.36 -13.34
N PHE A 273 10.08 7.03 -14.64
CA PHE A 273 11.18 7.44 -15.51
C PHE A 273 11.30 8.98 -15.51
N GLU A 274 10.25 9.70 -15.89
CA GLU A 274 10.26 11.17 -15.97
C GLU A 274 10.60 11.83 -14.62
N SER A 275 10.00 11.34 -13.53
CA SER A 275 10.25 11.87 -12.17
C SER A 275 11.70 11.69 -11.74
N THR A 276 12.35 10.61 -12.18
CA THR A 276 13.77 10.36 -11.89
C THR A 276 14.67 11.35 -12.62
N TYR A 277 14.37 11.66 -13.89
CA TYR A 277 15.13 12.64 -14.67
C TYR A 277 14.84 14.09 -14.27
N ALA A 278 13.68 14.37 -13.68
CA ALA A 278 13.36 15.68 -13.12
C ALA A 278 14.21 16.03 -11.88
N MET A 279 14.85 15.03 -11.24
CA MET A 279 15.77 15.21 -10.09
C MET A 279 15.14 15.96 -8.92
N GLY A 280 13.82 15.85 -8.75
CA GLY A 280 13.08 16.46 -7.65
C GLY A 280 13.34 15.76 -6.31
N THR A 281 13.24 16.51 -5.21
CA THR A 281 13.31 15.94 -3.86
C THR A 281 11.97 15.31 -3.45
N VAL A 282 11.97 14.23 -2.68
CA VAL A 282 10.72 13.59 -2.26
C VAL A 282 9.92 14.50 -1.33
N ASP A 283 8.65 14.74 -1.63
CA ASP A 283 7.74 15.46 -0.74
C ASP A 283 7.24 14.53 0.38
N ARG A 284 8.07 14.36 1.41
CA ARG A 284 7.76 13.46 2.53
C ARG A 284 6.46 13.87 3.26
N ASN A 285 6.16 15.17 3.33
CA ASN A 285 4.96 15.66 4.01
C ASN A 285 3.70 15.24 3.28
N GLU A 286 3.67 15.36 1.94
CA GLU A 286 2.54 14.91 1.14
C GLU A 286 2.35 13.39 1.23
N CYS A 287 3.43 12.61 1.24
CA CYS A 287 3.35 11.15 1.44
C CYS A 287 2.76 10.79 2.81
N ILE A 288 3.15 11.51 3.88
CA ILE A 288 2.59 11.34 5.22
C ILE A 288 1.11 11.73 5.23
N GLU A 289 0.73 12.86 4.63
CA GLU A 289 -0.66 13.30 4.55
C GLU A 289 -1.54 12.31 3.79
N ALA A 290 -1.06 11.75 2.68
CA ALA A 290 -1.76 10.72 1.92
C ALA A 290 -1.97 9.45 2.76
N LEU A 291 -0.96 9.01 3.52
CA LEU A 291 -1.10 7.88 4.43
C LEU A 291 -2.06 8.18 5.59
N LEU A 292 -2.04 9.39 6.16
CA LEU A 292 -3.00 9.80 7.19
C LEU A 292 -4.43 9.81 6.64
N LYS A 293 -4.65 10.23 5.39
CA LYS A 293 -5.96 10.14 4.72
C LYS A 293 -6.48 8.70 4.74
N ASP A 294 -5.62 7.73 4.43
CA ASP A 294 -5.98 6.31 4.42
C ASP A 294 -6.21 5.74 5.83
N LEU A 295 -5.32 6.06 6.79
CA LEU A 295 -5.42 5.59 8.17
C LEU A 295 -6.70 6.05 8.86
N PHE A 296 -7.14 7.27 8.57
CA PHE A 296 -8.34 7.87 9.17
C PHE A 296 -9.59 7.78 8.28
N ASP A 297 -9.54 7.02 7.18
CA ASP A 297 -10.73 6.72 6.39
C ASP A 297 -11.55 5.61 7.06
N GLU A 298 -12.70 5.99 7.62
CA GLU A 298 -13.63 5.06 8.26
C GLU A 298 -14.35 4.14 7.26
N LYS A 299 -14.38 4.50 5.97
CA LYS A 299 -15.06 3.69 4.94
C LYS A 299 -14.36 2.36 4.69
N SER A 300 -13.04 2.31 4.91
CA SER A 300 -12.22 1.10 4.76
C SER A 300 -12.19 0.21 6.01
N MET A 301 -12.82 0.65 7.11
CA MET A 301 -12.94 -0.16 8.33
C MET A 301 -14.06 -1.19 8.20
N ILE A 302 -13.79 -2.39 8.68
CA ILE A 302 -14.80 -3.43 8.81
C ILE A 302 -15.83 -3.02 9.86
N LYS A 303 -17.10 -3.07 9.44
CA LYS A 303 -18.25 -2.80 10.31
C LYS A 303 -18.62 -4.08 11.04
N ALA A 304 -18.76 -3.98 12.37
CA ALA A 304 -19.40 -5.03 13.14
C ALA A 304 -20.89 -5.13 12.75
N LEU A 305 -21.41 -6.35 12.69
CA LEU A 305 -22.84 -6.64 12.46
C LEU A 305 -23.68 -6.26 13.68
#